data_AF-A0A971J712-F1
#
_entry.id   AF-A0A971J712-F1
#
_cell.length_a   1.000
_cell.length_b   1.000
_cell.length_c   1.000
_cell.angle_alpha   90.00
_cell.angle_beta   90.00
_cell.angle_gamma   90.00
#
_symmetry.space_group_name_H-M   'P 1'
#
loop_
_entity.id
_entity.type
_entity.pdbx_description
1 polymer ?
#
loop_
_entity_poly.entity_id
_entity_poly.type
_entity_poly.pdbx_seq_one_letter_code
_entity_poly.pdbx_strand_id
1 'polypeptide(L)' 'IESEVLAAVNKAIELDSDIFGFGLAISRTHPREWAKIEQDWARIFPTVEVRVQAISEIRRSGLLTRILNLRE' A
#
# COMPACT_ATOMS: atom_id res chain seq x y z
N ILE A 1 -1.81 3.71 9.60
CA ILE A 1 -1.95 3.71 8.13
C ILE A 1 -1.00 2.69 7.53
N GLU A 2 0.31 2.80 7.76
CA GLU A 2 1.28 1.80 7.25
C GLU A 2 0.93 0.37 7.66
N SER A 3 0.61 0.15 8.94
CA SER A 3 0.20 -1.16 9.47
C SER A 3 -1.02 -1.73 8.76
N GLU A 4 -2.06 -0.91 8.54
CA GLU A 4 -3.31 -1.31 7.88
C GLU A 4 -3.07 -1.66 6.41
N VAL A 5 -2.27 -0.86 5.71
CA VAL A 5 -1.89 -1.12 4.32
C VAL A 5 -1.09 -2.43 4.22
N LEU A 6 -0.13 -2.63 5.12
CA LEU A 6 0.65 -3.86 5.14
C LEU A 6 -0.21 -5.08 5.46
N ALA A 7 -1.17 -4.96 6.38
CA ALA A 7 -2.13 -6.03 6.69
C ALA A 7 -2.99 -6.41 5.46
N ALA A 8 -3.46 -5.42 4.69
CA ALA A 8 -4.21 -5.67 3.47
C ALA A 8 -3.36 -6.35 2.38
N VAL A 9 -2.10 -5.92 2.23
CA VAL A 9 -1.13 -6.56 1.31
C VAL A 9 -0.85 -8.00 1.73
N ASN A 10 -0.58 -8.25 3.01
CA ASN A 10 -0.37 -9.60 3.53
C ASN A 10 -1.59 -10.48 3.28
N LYS A 11 -2.80 -9.94 3.43
CA LYS A 11 -4.02 -10.69 3.15
C LYS A 11 -4.15 -11.06 1.67
N ALA A 12 -3.77 -10.16 0.77
CA ALA A 12 -3.73 -10.43 -0.66
C ALA A 12 -2.74 -11.54 -1.01
N ILE A 13 -1.55 -11.55 -0.37
CA ILE A 13 -0.54 -12.60 -0.50
C ILE A 13 -1.06 -13.96 0.03
N GLU A 14 -1.68 -13.99 1.21
CA GLU A 14 -2.28 -15.21 1.78
C GLU A 14 -3.34 -15.84 0.86
N LEU A 15 -4.05 -15.00 0.11
CA LEU A 15 -5.10 -15.41 -0.82
C LEU A 15 -4.59 -15.68 -2.24
N ASP A 16 -3.27 -15.56 -2.47
CA ASP A 16 -2.64 -15.65 -3.79
C ASP A 16 -3.34 -14.76 -4.84
N SER A 17 -3.68 -13.54 -4.43
CA SER A 17 -4.49 -12.62 -5.23
C SER A 17 -3.84 -11.25 -5.35
N ASP A 18 -3.34 -10.93 -6.54
CA ASP A 18 -2.75 -9.63 -6.86
C ASP A 18 -3.84 -8.55 -7.12
N ILE A 19 -4.65 -8.27 -6.11
CA ILE A 19 -5.75 -7.29 -6.19
C ILE A 19 -5.26 -5.83 -6.31
N PHE A 20 -3.99 -5.58 -5.97
CA PHE A 20 -3.37 -4.26 -6.05
C PHE A 20 -2.70 -3.99 -7.40
N GLY A 21 -2.56 -5.03 -8.25
CA GLY A 21 -2.05 -4.90 -9.62
C GLY A 21 -0.53 -4.72 -9.70
N PHE A 22 0.24 -5.38 -8.84
CA PHE A 22 1.70 -5.35 -8.90
C PHE A 22 2.23 -5.92 -10.22
N GLY A 23 1.69 -7.02 -10.71
CA GLY A 23 2.05 -7.60 -12.00
C GLY A 23 1.72 -6.66 -13.16
N LEU A 24 0.56 -5.99 -13.09
CA LEU A 24 0.18 -4.96 -14.06
C LEU A 24 1.15 -3.76 -14.03
N ALA A 25 1.59 -3.33 -12.84
CA ALA A 25 2.57 -2.26 -12.70
C ALA A 25 3.92 -2.64 -13.34
N ILE A 26 4.39 -3.87 -13.13
CA ILE A 26 5.62 -4.39 -13.76
C ILE A 26 5.45 -4.49 -15.27
N SER A 27 4.32 -5.02 -15.75
CA SER A 27 4.01 -5.11 -17.19
C SER A 27 4.10 -3.74 -17.89
N ARG A 28 3.58 -2.69 -17.24
CA ARG A 28 3.58 -1.32 -17.77
C ARG A 28 4.94 -0.63 -17.71
N THR A 29 5.74 -0.89 -16.68
CA THR A 29 7.00 -0.17 -16.42
C THR A 29 8.24 -0.92 -16.90
N HIS A 30 8.18 -2.25 -16.90
CA HIS A 30 9.28 -3.18 -17.21
C HIS A 30 8.79 -4.33 -18.11
N PRO A 31 8.26 -4.04 -19.31
CA PRO A 31 7.62 -5.06 -20.17
C PRO A 31 8.55 -6.22 -20.55
N ARG A 32 9.86 -5.97 -20.66
CA ARG A 32 10.85 -7.02 -20.96
C ARG A 32 11.06 -8.00 -19.81
N GLU A 33 11.00 -7.53 -18.57
CA GLU A 33 11.11 -8.40 -17.40
C GLU A 33 9.79 -9.11 -17.15
N TRP A 34 8.66 -8.41 -17.36
CA TRP A 34 7.33 -9.01 -17.31
C TRP A 34 7.20 -10.23 -18.23
N ALA A 35 7.65 -10.13 -19.49
CA ALA A 35 7.63 -11.25 -20.44
C ALA A 35 8.38 -12.51 -19.95
N LYS A 36 9.34 -12.37 -19.02
CA LYS A 36 10.08 -13.51 -18.44
C LYS A 36 9.35 -14.16 -17.27
N ILE A 37 8.50 -13.40 -16.56
CA ILE A 37 7.90 -13.81 -15.30
C ILE A 37 6.38 -13.97 -15.36
N GLU A 38 5.72 -13.47 -16.42
CA GLU A 38 4.25 -13.40 -16.50
C GLU A 38 3.57 -14.77 -16.41
N GLN A 39 4.17 -15.80 -17.02
CA GLN A 39 3.65 -17.17 -16.98
C GLN A 39 3.74 -17.78 -15.58
N ASP A 40 4.72 -17.34 -14.79
CA ASP A 40 4.99 -17.81 -13.44
C ASP A 40 4.45 -16.85 -12.37
N TRP A 41 3.70 -15.81 -12.75
CA TRP A 41 3.39 -14.71 -11.85
C TRP A 41 2.64 -15.16 -10.59
N ALA A 42 1.69 -16.09 -10.73
CA ALA A 42 0.97 -16.66 -9.59
C ALA A 42 1.92 -17.34 -8.57
N ARG A 43 3.02 -17.95 -9.03
CA ARG A 43 4.03 -18.55 -8.15
C ARG A 43 4.97 -17.50 -7.54
N ILE A 44 5.20 -16.40 -8.24
CA ILE A 44 6.15 -15.36 -7.85
C ILE A 44 5.52 -14.37 -6.88
N PHE A 45 4.26 -14.00 -7.10
CA PHE A 45 3.56 -12.96 -6.33
C PHE A 45 3.64 -13.17 -4.81
N PRO A 46 3.42 -14.38 -4.24
CA PRO A 46 3.54 -14.61 -2.81
C PRO A 46 4.93 -14.38 -2.22
N THR A 47 5.97 -14.31 -3.06
CA THR A 47 7.37 -14.10 -2.66
C THR A 47 7.82 -12.64 -2.74
N VAL A 48 6.94 -11.74 -3.20
CA VAL A 48 7.25 -10.33 -3.38
C VAL A 48 7.38 -9.64 -2.02
N GLU A 49 8.53 -9.02 -1.77
CA GLU A 49 8.73 -8.17 -0.60
C GLU A 49 8.09 -6.79 -0.84
N VAL A 50 7.10 -6.43 -0.01
CA VAL A 50 6.42 -5.13 -0.10
C VAL A 50 6.88 -4.22 1.03
N ARG A 51 7.42 -3.04 0.66
CA ARG A 51 7.74 -1.97 1.60
C ARG A 51 6.71 -0.85 1.47
N VAL A 52 6.06 -0.51 2.57
CA VAL A 52 5.05 0.55 2.63
C VAL A 52 5.69 1.81 3.23
N GLN A 53 5.47 2.96 2.57
CA GLN A 53 5.82 4.28 3.09
C GLN A 53 4.55 5.14 3.07
N ALA A 54 4.00 5.46 4.24
CA ALA A 54 2.81 6.32 4.32
C ALA A 54 3.18 7.69 4.91
N ILE A 55 3.34 8.67 4.03
CA ILE A 55 3.56 10.06 4.41
C ILE A 55 2.19 10.73 4.54
N SER A 56 1.87 11.19 5.75
CA SER A 56 0.61 11.89 6.03
C SER A 56 0.89 13.35 6.39
N GLU A 57 0.14 14.27 5.77
CA GLU A 57 0.26 15.71 6.01
C GLU A 57 -1.07 16.25 6.56
N ILE A 58 -1.06 16.82 7.76
CA ILE A 58 -2.23 17.52 8.31
C ILE A 58 -2.25 18.92 7.70
N ARG A 59 -3.06 19.12 6.66
CA ARG A 59 -3.17 20.43 5.98
C ARG A 59 -4.01 21.45 6.73
N ARG A 60 -4.99 20.98 7.52
CA ARG A 60 -5.85 21.80 8.39
C ARG A 60 -6.34 20.90 9.54
N SER A 61 -6.16 21.31 10.78
CA SER A 61 -6.71 20.59 11.95
C SER A 61 -8.17 20.96 12.26
N GLY A 62 -8.77 21.86 11.47
CA GLY A 62 -9.93 22.63 11.93
C GLY A 62 -9.58 23.56 13.10
N LEU A 63 -10.47 24.48 13.45
CA LEU A 63 -10.41 25.19 14.72
C LEU A 63 -10.59 24.16 15.84
N LEU A 64 -9.51 23.85 16.57
CA LEU A 64 -9.65 23.28 17.90
C LEU A 64 -10.22 24.40 18.78
N THR A 65 -11.54 24.54 18.79
CA THR A 65 -12.27 25.44 19.70
C THR A 65 -12.21 24.85 21.11
N ARG A 66 -11.01 24.74 21.69
CA ARG A 66 -10.90 24.75 23.15
C ARG A 66 -10.82 26.21 23.54
N ILE A 67 -11.98 26.82 23.78
CA ILE A 67 -12.02 28.05 24.54
C ILE A 67 -11.44 27.71 25.91
N LEU A 68 -10.24 28.20 26.20
CA LEU A 68 -9.71 28.25 27.55
C LEU A 68 -10.57 29.25 28.32
N ASN A 69 -11.68 28.79 28.88
CA ASN A 69 -12.34 29.50 29.96
C ASN A 69 -11.49 29.29 31.21
N LEU A 70 -10.45 30.11 31.35
CA LEU A 70 -9.89 30.40 32.67
C LEU A 70 -10.94 31.25 33.38
N ARG A 71 -11.75 30.57 34.21
CA ARG A 71 -12.56 31.25 35.22
C ARG A 71 -11.62 31.79 36.31
N GLU A 72 -12.06 32.93 36.82
CA GLU A 72 -11.44 33.88 37.76
C GLU A 72 -10.58 33.29 38.88
#